data_AF-A0A1L3GFR5-F1
#
_entry.id   AF-A0A1L3GFR5-F1
#
_cell.length_a   1.000
_cell.length_b   1.000
_cell.length_c   1.000
_cell.angle_alpha   90.00
_cell.angle_beta   90.00
_cell.angle_gamma   90.00
#
_symmetry.space_group_name_H-M   'P 1'
#
loop_
_entity.id
_entity.type
_entity.pdbx_description
1 polymer ?
#
loop_
_entity_poly.entity_id
_entity_poly.type
_entity_poly.pdbx_seq_one_letter_code
_entity_poly.pdbx_strand_id
1 'polypeptide(L)'
;MTPPVFNFPLGIHPWPSERRRLRRLRGGYTFSLLENSSDSYRFTIMAEAGRIERLFHAFAAAMPEECFFILEYYADEQEQPTEENAEPLLYYSPYMPKEDILEAVQPYLSRLVHDGFVGFGIANNQVGMEWFFSEEKIITCFTCNHIRVMDILGQCDLAYNPRQLFTSDLGHDHLSLLCYRPGTLPGILSRFNEQALDYLNFCAEITEELEMYPVEDDISFFLSCKEQQQIEQRLREHPDFDGLADEEFGDLLLSWNDFVQECEDGFEGTLEDYHDGLRLRDLIQYVIEGVPPLLARKLNEVVADPDRRLRHNLIDCRKRLDAPQNLSLREERFWYGGMVRKQGVVLRRDLIRQGWFQP
;
A
#
# COMPACT_ATOMS: atom_id res chain seq x y z
N MET A 1 9.71 -30.09 -32.38
CA MET A 1 10.01 -28.71 -31.96
C MET A 1 10.23 -28.73 -30.47
N THR A 2 11.41 -28.34 -29.99
CA THR A 2 11.63 -28.09 -28.56
C THR A 2 10.65 -27.00 -28.12
N PRO A 3 9.87 -27.20 -27.04
CA PRO A 3 8.99 -26.15 -26.56
C PRO A 3 9.82 -24.90 -26.25
N PRO A 4 9.33 -23.69 -26.55
CA PRO A 4 10.02 -22.47 -26.20
C PRO A 4 10.30 -22.45 -24.70
N VAL A 5 11.53 -22.08 -24.35
CA VAL A 5 11.94 -21.82 -22.98
C VAL A 5 11.26 -20.53 -22.56
N PHE A 6 10.65 -20.51 -21.38
CA PHE A 6 10.03 -19.31 -20.81
C PHE A 6 11.07 -18.19 -20.73
N ASN A 7 10.72 -17.00 -21.23
CA ASN A 7 11.61 -15.84 -21.23
C ASN A 7 11.49 -15.06 -19.92
N PHE A 8 12.31 -15.41 -18.95
CA PHE A 8 12.39 -14.71 -17.67
C PHE A 8 12.96 -13.30 -17.82
N PRO A 9 12.57 -12.36 -16.94
CA PRO A 9 13.42 -11.21 -16.64
C PRO A 9 14.84 -11.64 -16.28
N LEU A 10 15.82 -10.76 -16.52
CA LEU A 10 17.22 -11.14 -16.35
C LEU A 10 17.54 -11.39 -14.88
N GLY A 11 16.96 -10.56 -14.01
CA GLY A 11 17.14 -10.64 -12.58
C GLY A 11 16.63 -11.90 -11.91
N ILE A 12 15.94 -12.79 -12.64
CA ILE A 12 15.55 -14.10 -12.12
C ILE A 12 16.42 -15.17 -12.73
N HIS A 13 17.21 -15.83 -11.89
CA HIS A 13 18.08 -16.93 -12.30
C HIS A 13 17.69 -18.24 -11.61
N PRO A 14 16.81 -19.06 -12.22
CA PRO A 14 16.36 -20.31 -11.62
C PRO A 14 17.50 -21.30 -11.39
N TRP A 15 17.48 -21.99 -10.25
CA TRP A 15 18.49 -22.97 -9.91
C TRP A 15 18.49 -24.15 -10.88
N PRO A 16 19.65 -24.80 -11.11
CA PRO A 16 19.73 -25.99 -11.96
C PRO A 16 18.81 -27.15 -11.53
N SER A 17 18.44 -27.24 -10.24
CA SER A 17 17.50 -28.23 -9.70
C SER A 17 16.09 -28.08 -10.28
N GLU A 18 15.68 -26.88 -10.66
CA GLU A 18 14.32 -26.58 -11.11
C GLU A 18 14.06 -26.92 -12.58
N ARG A 19 15.07 -27.37 -13.33
CA ARG A 19 14.99 -27.66 -14.79
C ARG A 19 13.76 -28.46 -15.23
N ARG A 20 13.29 -29.42 -14.43
CA ARG A 20 12.09 -30.21 -14.74
C ARG A 20 10.81 -29.39 -14.65
N ARG A 21 10.72 -28.51 -13.64
CA ARG A 21 9.56 -27.64 -13.39
C ARG A 21 9.53 -26.48 -14.40
N LEU A 22 10.69 -25.92 -14.75
CA LEU A 22 10.83 -24.87 -15.77
C LEU A 22 10.24 -25.26 -17.14
N ARG A 23 10.27 -26.54 -17.52
CA ARG A 23 9.66 -27.03 -18.78
C ARG A 23 8.13 -26.87 -18.81
N ARG A 24 7.51 -26.79 -17.64
CA ARG A 24 6.06 -26.59 -17.46
C ARG A 24 5.70 -25.12 -17.28
N LEU A 25 6.67 -24.24 -17.06
CA LEU A 25 6.41 -22.82 -16.86
C LEU A 25 5.94 -22.18 -18.17
N ARG A 26 4.83 -21.45 -18.06
CA ARG A 26 4.16 -20.71 -19.14
C ARG A 26 3.53 -19.47 -18.51
N GLY A 27 3.35 -18.43 -19.31
CA GLY A 27 2.54 -17.29 -18.89
C GLY A 27 1.09 -17.72 -18.64
N GLY A 28 0.45 -17.14 -17.63
CA GLY A 28 -0.91 -17.42 -17.21
C GLY A 28 -1.20 -16.80 -15.85
N TYR A 29 -2.43 -16.97 -15.37
CA TYR A 29 -2.83 -16.36 -14.10
C TYR A 29 -3.77 -17.24 -13.28
N THR A 30 -3.78 -17.00 -11.97
CA THR A 30 -4.84 -17.38 -11.04
C THR A 30 -5.51 -16.12 -10.51
N PHE A 31 -6.71 -16.27 -9.95
CA PHE A 31 -7.35 -15.20 -9.20
C PHE A 31 -8.28 -15.80 -8.15
N SER A 32 -8.52 -15.03 -7.10
CA SER A 32 -9.46 -15.37 -6.02
C SER A 32 -10.13 -14.10 -5.51
N LEU A 33 -11.25 -14.28 -4.81
CA LEU A 33 -11.81 -13.19 -4.00
C LEU A 33 -10.78 -12.79 -2.94
N LEU A 34 -10.66 -11.50 -2.67
CA LEU A 34 -9.81 -10.97 -1.62
C LEU A 34 -10.41 -11.36 -0.26
N GLU A 35 -9.56 -11.72 0.71
CA GLU A 35 -10.03 -12.06 2.05
C GLU A 35 -10.80 -10.88 2.67
N ASN A 36 -11.90 -11.20 3.36
CA ASN A 36 -12.80 -10.20 3.96
C ASN A 36 -13.40 -9.17 2.98
N SER A 37 -13.37 -9.44 1.67
CA SER A 37 -14.08 -8.65 0.67
C SER A 37 -15.20 -9.47 0.01
N SER A 38 -16.27 -8.80 -0.40
CA SER A 38 -17.40 -9.41 -1.12
C SER A 38 -17.31 -9.27 -2.64
N ASP A 39 -16.46 -8.36 -3.12
CA ASP A 39 -16.46 -7.87 -4.49
C ASP A 39 -15.07 -7.48 -5.03
N SER A 40 -14.02 -7.58 -4.22
CA SER A 40 -12.64 -7.38 -4.66
C SER A 40 -11.95 -8.69 -4.95
N TYR A 41 -11.12 -8.69 -5.98
CA TYR A 41 -10.40 -9.87 -6.44
C TYR A 41 -8.91 -9.58 -6.45
N ARG A 42 -8.11 -10.58 -6.08
CA ARG A 42 -6.67 -10.60 -6.27
C ARG A 42 -6.33 -11.52 -7.42
N PHE A 43 -5.62 -11.00 -8.40
CA PHE A 43 -5.01 -11.75 -9.49
C PHE A 43 -3.52 -11.96 -9.19
N THR A 44 -3.03 -13.16 -9.48
CA THR A 44 -1.60 -13.47 -9.47
C THR A 44 -1.23 -13.94 -10.86
N ILE A 45 -0.38 -13.19 -11.55
CA ILE A 45 -0.14 -13.29 -12.98
C ILE A 45 1.35 -13.53 -13.23
N MET A 46 1.64 -14.56 -14.02
CA MET A 46 2.98 -14.86 -14.52
C MET A 46 3.05 -14.49 -16.00
N ALA A 47 4.04 -13.70 -16.38
CA ALA A 47 4.22 -13.25 -17.76
C ALA A 47 5.71 -13.25 -18.14
N GLU A 48 5.98 -13.45 -19.44
CA GLU A 48 7.34 -13.35 -19.98
C GLU A 48 7.79 -11.90 -20.01
N ALA A 49 9.10 -11.64 -19.85
CA ALA A 49 9.66 -10.28 -19.77
C ALA A 49 9.20 -9.37 -20.92
N GLY A 50 9.16 -9.90 -22.14
CA GLY A 50 8.73 -9.16 -23.34
C GLY A 50 7.24 -8.79 -23.38
N ARG A 51 6.43 -9.19 -22.40
CA ARG A 51 5.01 -8.83 -22.28
C ARG A 51 4.74 -7.82 -21.17
N ILE A 52 5.69 -7.58 -20.27
CA ILE A 52 5.45 -6.78 -19.06
C ILE A 52 5.09 -5.33 -19.41
N GLU A 53 5.85 -4.69 -20.30
CA GLU A 53 5.55 -3.33 -20.76
C GLU A 53 4.14 -3.21 -21.37
N ARG A 54 3.75 -4.17 -22.22
CA ARG A 54 2.39 -4.19 -22.81
C ARG A 54 1.32 -4.35 -21.73
N LEU A 55 1.56 -5.19 -20.73
CA LEU A 55 0.64 -5.38 -19.61
C LEU A 55 0.52 -4.09 -18.81
N PHE A 56 1.64 -3.50 -18.40
CA PHE A 56 1.67 -2.23 -17.67
C PHE A 56 0.83 -1.16 -18.35
N HIS A 57 1.06 -0.91 -19.64
CA HIS A 57 0.28 0.05 -20.43
C HIS A 57 -1.20 -0.33 -20.56
N ALA A 58 -1.53 -1.62 -20.73
CA ALA A 58 -2.91 -2.06 -20.85
C ALA A 58 -3.71 -1.92 -19.54
N PHE A 59 -3.05 -2.13 -18.39
CA PHE A 59 -3.65 -1.91 -17.08
C PHE A 59 -3.78 -0.42 -16.78
N ALA A 60 -2.74 0.39 -17.05
CA ALA A 60 -2.80 1.85 -16.90
C ALA A 60 -3.92 2.48 -17.75
N ALA A 61 -4.12 2.01 -19.00
CA ALA A 61 -5.22 2.46 -19.86
C ALA A 61 -6.62 2.11 -19.34
N ALA A 62 -6.74 1.19 -18.37
CA ALA A 62 -8.00 0.83 -17.73
C ALA A 62 -8.22 1.58 -16.40
N MET A 63 -7.24 2.35 -15.94
CA MET A 63 -7.31 3.17 -14.74
C MET A 63 -7.80 4.61 -15.04
N PRO A 64 -8.26 5.36 -14.01
CA PRO A 64 -8.63 6.77 -14.13
C PRO A 64 -7.50 7.68 -14.64
N GLU A 65 -7.80 8.96 -14.85
CA GLU A 65 -6.80 9.95 -15.26
C GLU A 65 -5.74 10.20 -14.19
N GLU A 66 -6.12 10.21 -12.91
CA GLU A 66 -5.19 10.36 -11.80
C GLU A 66 -4.83 9.00 -11.22
N CYS A 67 -3.53 8.75 -11.00
CA CYS A 67 -3.00 7.53 -10.38
C CYS A 67 -1.80 7.90 -9.52
N PHE A 68 -1.30 6.96 -8.73
CA PHE A 68 0.04 7.04 -8.15
C PHE A 68 0.90 5.87 -8.63
N PHE A 69 2.20 6.11 -8.71
CA PHE A 69 3.20 5.12 -9.06
C PHE A 69 3.76 4.48 -7.80
N ILE A 70 4.04 3.19 -7.87
CA ILE A 70 4.63 2.40 -6.80
C ILE A 70 6.02 1.97 -7.25
N LEU A 71 7.02 2.17 -6.40
CA LEU A 71 8.38 1.69 -6.60
C LEU A 71 8.86 0.97 -5.34
N GLU A 72 9.40 -0.23 -5.51
CA GLU A 72 9.92 -1.08 -4.45
C GLU A 72 11.38 -1.41 -4.77
N TYR A 73 12.31 -1.12 -3.87
CA TYR A 73 13.71 -1.53 -4.02
C TYR A 73 14.47 -1.48 -2.69
N TYR A 74 15.60 -2.20 -2.61
CA TYR A 74 16.48 -2.18 -1.45
C TYR A 74 17.33 -0.90 -1.44
N ALA A 75 17.14 -0.03 -0.46
CA ALA A 75 18.04 1.11 -0.29
C ALA A 75 19.39 0.68 0.33
N ASP A 76 20.45 1.44 0.06
CA ASP A 76 21.76 1.20 0.65
C ASP A 76 21.74 1.54 2.15
N GLU A 77 21.81 0.52 3.01
CA GLU A 77 21.85 0.69 4.46
C GLU A 77 23.21 1.33 4.84
N GLN A 78 23.20 2.58 5.27
CA GLN A 78 24.36 3.17 5.98
C GLN A 78 24.59 2.56 7.37
N GLU A 79 23.64 1.75 7.86
CA GLU A 79 23.72 1.05 9.14
C GLU A 79 24.02 -0.43 8.92
N GLN A 80 24.83 -1.02 9.81
CA GLN A 80 25.22 -2.41 9.68
C GLN A 80 23.97 -3.30 9.74
N PRO A 81 23.74 -4.20 8.76
CA PRO A 81 22.61 -5.10 8.80
C PRO A 81 22.71 -5.93 10.07
N THR A 82 21.78 -5.70 11.00
CA THR A 82 21.43 -6.71 12.01
C THR A 82 20.93 -7.94 11.26
N GLU A 83 21.09 -9.15 11.80
CA GLU A 83 20.82 -10.42 11.08
C GLU A 83 19.37 -10.64 10.60
N GLU A 84 18.49 -9.65 10.74
CA GLU A 84 17.17 -9.59 10.11
C GLU A 84 17.33 -8.99 8.71
N ASN A 85 16.93 -9.75 7.69
CA ASN A 85 17.07 -9.37 6.27
C ASN A 85 16.61 -7.92 6.05
N ALA A 86 17.44 -7.10 5.40
CA ALA A 86 17.01 -5.81 4.86
C ALA A 86 15.73 -6.05 4.04
N GLU A 87 14.61 -5.44 4.44
CA GLU A 87 13.36 -5.48 3.67
C GLU A 87 13.43 -4.39 2.58
N PRO A 88 12.85 -4.61 1.39
CA PRO A 88 12.81 -3.56 0.38
C PRO A 88 11.96 -2.39 0.87
N LEU A 89 12.37 -1.17 0.52
CA LEU A 89 11.59 0.03 0.81
C LEU A 89 10.53 0.24 -0.28
N LEU A 90 9.32 0.63 0.13
CA LEU A 90 8.26 1.07 -0.76
C LEU A 90 8.22 2.60 -0.84
N TYR A 91 8.07 3.10 -2.06
CA TYR A 91 7.89 4.51 -2.37
C TYR A 91 6.62 4.70 -3.19
N TYR A 92 5.81 5.69 -2.84
CA TYR A 92 4.66 6.14 -3.63
C TYR A 92 4.91 7.53 -4.19
N SER A 93 4.51 7.77 -5.44
CA SER A 93 4.34 9.13 -5.94
C SER A 93 3.08 9.75 -5.33
N PRO A 94 2.91 11.08 -5.33
CA PRO A 94 1.59 11.66 -5.17
C PRO A 94 0.65 11.20 -6.30
N TYR A 95 -0.65 11.42 -6.10
CA TYR A 95 -1.61 11.34 -7.20
C TYR A 95 -1.27 12.39 -8.25
N MET A 96 -1.16 11.94 -9.50
CA MET A 96 -0.85 12.79 -10.64
C MET A 96 -1.43 12.19 -11.93
N PRO A 97 -1.46 12.94 -13.05
CA PRO A 97 -1.93 12.43 -14.32
C PRO A 97 -1.16 11.17 -14.75
N LYS A 98 -1.90 10.11 -15.10
CA LYS A 98 -1.29 8.83 -15.51
C LYS A 98 -0.33 8.98 -16.68
N GLU A 99 -0.60 9.90 -17.61
CA GLU A 99 0.24 10.13 -18.77
C GLU A 99 1.62 10.67 -18.35
N ASP A 100 1.67 11.53 -17.32
CA ASP A 100 2.92 12.06 -16.78
C ASP A 100 3.75 10.94 -16.12
N ILE A 101 3.09 10.03 -15.39
CA ILE A 101 3.73 8.82 -14.83
C ILE A 101 4.30 7.95 -15.96
N LEU A 102 3.48 7.65 -16.97
CA LEU A 102 3.88 6.78 -18.08
C LEU A 102 5.05 7.39 -18.87
N GLU A 103 5.04 8.70 -19.11
CA GLU A 103 6.13 9.41 -19.78
C GLU A 103 7.43 9.36 -18.97
N ALA A 104 7.37 9.69 -17.67
CA ALA A 104 8.53 9.70 -16.77
C ALA A 104 9.14 8.30 -16.61
N VAL A 105 8.33 7.24 -16.53
CA VAL A 105 8.81 5.86 -16.29
C VAL A 105 9.31 5.18 -17.57
N GLN A 106 8.86 5.60 -18.76
CA GLN A 106 9.18 4.95 -20.03
C GLN A 106 10.71 4.77 -20.29
N PRO A 107 11.60 5.72 -19.99
CA PRO A 107 13.06 5.55 -20.14
C PRO A 107 13.65 4.48 -19.23
N TYR A 108 12.96 4.15 -18.14
CA TYR A 108 13.39 3.22 -17.08
C TYR A 108 12.78 1.84 -17.21
N LEU A 109 11.66 1.71 -17.93
CA LEU A 109 10.84 0.51 -17.95
C LEU A 109 11.61 -0.78 -18.30
N SER A 110 12.55 -0.71 -19.25
CA SER A 110 13.39 -1.88 -19.56
C SER A 110 14.26 -2.34 -18.40
N ARG A 111 14.74 -1.43 -17.54
CA ARG A 111 15.54 -1.77 -16.36
C ARG A 111 14.65 -2.27 -15.22
N LEU A 112 13.53 -1.59 -14.96
CA LEU A 112 12.51 -2.01 -14.00
C LEU A 112 12.01 -3.45 -14.25
N VAL A 113 11.74 -3.79 -15.51
CA VAL A 113 11.30 -5.13 -15.89
C VAL A 113 12.37 -6.18 -15.60
N HIS A 114 13.64 -5.86 -15.80
CA HIS A 114 14.71 -6.84 -15.87
C HIS A 114 15.60 -6.93 -14.62
N ASP A 115 15.72 -5.90 -13.77
CA ASP A 115 16.56 -5.95 -12.56
C ASP A 115 15.90 -6.81 -11.48
N GLY A 116 16.65 -7.65 -10.76
CA GLY A 116 16.14 -8.58 -9.76
C GLY A 116 15.68 -7.93 -8.46
N PHE A 117 16.15 -6.72 -8.15
CA PHE A 117 15.96 -6.06 -6.84
C PHE A 117 14.92 -4.95 -6.86
N VAL A 118 14.08 -4.92 -7.90
CA VAL A 118 13.12 -3.84 -8.13
C VAL A 118 11.73 -4.39 -8.39
N GLY A 119 10.76 -3.87 -7.65
CA GLY A 119 9.33 -3.96 -7.94
C GLY A 119 8.79 -2.61 -8.39
N PHE A 120 7.74 -2.61 -9.22
CA PHE A 120 7.07 -1.37 -9.61
C PHE A 120 5.60 -1.60 -9.96
N GLY A 121 4.79 -0.56 -9.83
CA GLY A 121 3.36 -0.64 -10.09
C GLY A 121 2.69 0.71 -10.32
N ILE A 122 1.40 0.64 -10.60
CA ILE A 122 0.53 1.80 -10.71
C ILE A 122 -0.80 1.46 -10.06
N ALA A 123 -1.37 2.42 -9.34
CA ALA A 123 -2.58 2.20 -8.57
C ALA A 123 -3.47 3.44 -8.50
N ASN A 124 -4.72 3.18 -8.16
CA ASN A 124 -5.70 4.19 -7.78
C ASN A 124 -6.65 3.57 -6.74
N ASN A 125 -6.61 4.09 -5.51
CA ASN A 125 -7.36 3.55 -4.38
C ASN A 125 -8.88 3.79 -4.56
N GLN A 126 -9.28 4.91 -5.18
CA GLN A 126 -10.69 5.28 -5.36
C GLN A 126 -11.47 4.25 -6.19
N VAL A 127 -10.85 3.72 -7.25
CA VAL A 127 -11.43 2.62 -8.04
C VAL A 127 -11.03 1.24 -7.55
N GLY A 128 -10.21 1.16 -6.51
CA GLY A 128 -9.70 -0.08 -5.93
C GLY A 128 -8.97 -0.93 -6.95
N MET A 129 -8.12 -0.30 -7.78
CA MET A 129 -7.35 -0.96 -8.82
C MET A 129 -5.86 -0.73 -8.63
N GLU A 130 -5.11 -1.81 -8.56
CA GLU A 130 -3.66 -1.81 -8.43
C GLU A 130 -3.09 -2.85 -9.39
N TRP A 131 -2.00 -2.50 -10.06
CA TRP A 131 -1.16 -3.42 -10.80
C TRP A 131 0.26 -3.26 -10.28
N PHE A 132 0.85 -4.34 -9.76
CA PHE A 132 2.19 -4.30 -9.18
C PHE A 132 3.01 -5.51 -9.66
N PHE A 133 4.21 -5.27 -10.16
CA PHE A 133 5.17 -6.27 -10.59
C PHE A 133 6.35 -6.30 -9.62
N SER A 134 6.39 -7.30 -8.75
CA SER A 134 7.35 -7.37 -7.65
C SER A 134 8.76 -7.81 -8.08
N GLU A 135 9.71 -7.77 -7.15
CA GLU A 135 11.06 -8.34 -7.29
C GLU A 135 11.06 -9.82 -7.72
N GLU A 136 10.07 -10.59 -7.24
CA GLU A 136 9.84 -11.99 -7.64
C GLU A 136 9.41 -12.13 -9.10
N LYS A 137 9.19 -11.02 -9.82
CA LYS A 137 8.72 -10.96 -11.21
C LYS A 137 7.38 -11.66 -11.40
N ILE A 138 6.51 -11.44 -10.44
CA ILE A 138 5.10 -11.82 -10.45
C ILE A 138 4.30 -10.54 -10.45
N ILE A 139 3.26 -10.50 -11.28
CA ILE A 139 2.30 -9.40 -11.26
C ILE A 139 1.20 -9.77 -10.26
N THR A 140 0.99 -8.92 -9.26
CA THR A 140 -0.23 -8.90 -8.44
C THR A 140 -1.15 -7.79 -8.95
N CYS A 141 -2.45 -8.08 -9.01
CA CYS A 141 -3.43 -7.05 -9.32
C CYS A 141 -4.66 -7.16 -8.43
N PHE A 142 -5.04 -6.05 -7.82
CA PHE A 142 -6.29 -5.91 -7.08
C PHE A 142 -7.32 -5.17 -7.93
N THR A 143 -8.57 -5.61 -7.89
CA THR A 143 -9.65 -4.97 -8.66
C THR A 143 -11.03 -5.29 -8.10
N CYS A 144 -11.98 -4.38 -8.24
CA CYS A 144 -13.41 -4.67 -8.10
C CYS A 144 -14.06 -5.19 -9.41
N ASN A 145 -13.33 -5.13 -10.53
CA ASN A 145 -13.82 -5.51 -11.86
C ASN A 145 -12.98 -6.62 -12.49
N HIS A 146 -13.11 -7.83 -11.95
CA HIS A 146 -12.38 -9.02 -12.42
C HIS A 146 -12.61 -9.33 -13.90
N ILE A 147 -13.80 -9.04 -14.46
CA ILE A 147 -14.08 -9.27 -15.89
C ILE A 147 -13.22 -8.38 -16.78
N ARG A 148 -13.02 -7.11 -16.41
CA ARG A 148 -12.14 -6.20 -17.15
C ARG A 148 -10.69 -6.69 -17.12
N VAL A 149 -10.21 -7.15 -15.97
CA VAL A 149 -8.87 -7.72 -15.85
C VAL A 149 -8.72 -9.00 -16.68
N MET A 150 -9.71 -9.89 -16.68
CA MET A 150 -9.71 -11.08 -17.52
C MET A 150 -9.66 -10.76 -19.02
N ASP A 151 -10.38 -9.72 -19.46
CA ASP A 151 -10.34 -9.22 -20.84
C ASP A 151 -8.94 -8.71 -21.23
N ILE A 152 -8.32 -7.87 -20.38
CA ILE A 152 -6.95 -7.38 -20.59
C ILE A 152 -5.94 -8.53 -20.69
N LEU A 153 -6.03 -9.50 -19.76
CA LEU A 153 -5.13 -10.67 -19.75
C LEU A 153 -5.35 -11.56 -20.99
N GLY A 154 -6.60 -11.74 -21.41
CA GLY A 154 -6.94 -12.46 -22.64
C GLY A 154 -6.36 -11.79 -23.88
N GLN A 155 -6.44 -10.46 -23.98
CA GLN A 155 -5.85 -9.68 -25.08
C GLN A 155 -4.31 -9.76 -25.09
N CYS A 156 -3.69 -10.04 -23.93
CA CYS A 156 -2.25 -10.24 -23.78
C CYS A 156 -1.82 -11.72 -23.86
N ASP A 157 -2.70 -12.59 -24.36
CA ASP A 157 -2.48 -14.04 -24.53
C ASP A 157 -2.08 -14.75 -23.22
N LEU A 158 -2.67 -14.34 -22.10
CA LEU A 158 -2.52 -14.99 -20.79
C LEU A 158 -3.81 -15.70 -20.43
N ALA A 159 -3.74 -17.03 -20.31
CA ALA A 159 -4.88 -17.86 -19.97
C ALA A 159 -5.00 -18.09 -18.45
N TYR A 160 -6.23 -18.23 -17.97
CA TYR A 160 -6.49 -18.71 -16.61
C TYR A 160 -5.95 -20.13 -16.45
N ASN A 161 -5.22 -20.38 -15.38
CA ASN A 161 -4.69 -21.68 -15.03
C ASN A 161 -4.72 -21.86 -13.50
N PRO A 162 -5.62 -22.70 -12.95
CA PRO A 162 -5.71 -22.91 -11.50
C PRO A 162 -4.47 -23.60 -10.89
N ARG A 163 -3.58 -24.11 -11.74
CA ARG A 163 -2.29 -24.71 -11.36
C ARG A 163 -1.14 -23.93 -11.99
N GLN A 164 -1.31 -22.61 -12.10
CA GLN A 164 -0.26 -21.71 -12.56
C GLN A 164 0.97 -21.90 -11.66
N LEU A 165 2.12 -21.97 -12.31
CA LEU A 165 3.41 -22.02 -11.63
C LEU A 165 4.00 -20.61 -11.65
N PHE A 166 4.48 -20.17 -10.51
CA PHE A 166 5.11 -18.87 -10.34
C PHE A 166 6.61 -19.02 -10.08
N THR A 167 7.35 -17.93 -10.15
CA THR A 167 8.79 -17.85 -9.83
C THR A 167 9.03 -18.09 -8.35
N SER A 168 8.15 -17.59 -7.48
CA SER A 168 8.13 -17.87 -6.05
C SER A 168 7.92 -19.34 -5.69
N ASP A 169 7.36 -20.14 -6.62
CA ASP A 169 7.28 -21.59 -6.43
C ASP A 169 8.61 -22.30 -6.72
N LEU A 170 9.62 -21.62 -7.27
CA LEU A 170 10.88 -22.18 -7.78
C LEU A 170 12.06 -21.68 -6.96
N GLY A 171 13.06 -22.55 -6.70
CA GLY A 171 14.35 -22.06 -6.22
C GLY A 171 15.05 -21.23 -7.30
N HIS A 172 15.38 -19.98 -6.99
CA HIS A 172 16.03 -19.05 -7.90
C HIS A 172 16.83 -17.99 -7.15
N ASP A 173 17.77 -17.35 -7.84
CA ASP A 173 18.51 -16.21 -7.32
C ASP A 173 17.98 -14.91 -7.95
N HIS A 174 18.00 -13.83 -7.18
CA HIS A 174 17.75 -12.47 -7.65
C HIS A 174 19.09 -11.83 -8.06
N LEU A 175 19.17 -11.27 -9.26
CA LEU A 175 20.39 -10.70 -9.82
C LEU A 175 20.18 -9.24 -10.25
N SER A 176 21.11 -8.38 -9.87
CA SER A 176 21.18 -7.02 -10.41
C SER A 176 21.63 -7.07 -11.87
N LEU A 177 21.21 -6.11 -12.67
CA LEU A 177 21.71 -5.92 -14.03
C LEU A 177 23.24 -5.72 -14.07
N LEU A 178 23.85 -5.23 -12.99
CA LEU A 178 25.30 -5.12 -12.83
C LEU A 178 26.04 -6.46 -12.78
N CYS A 179 25.35 -7.57 -12.48
CA CYS A 179 25.95 -8.90 -12.53
C CYS A 179 26.30 -9.36 -13.95
N TYR A 180 25.76 -8.68 -14.98
CA TYR A 180 25.95 -9.03 -16.38
C TYR A 180 27.09 -8.23 -17.00
N ARG A 181 27.86 -8.89 -17.85
CA ARG A 181 28.86 -8.18 -18.68
C ARG A 181 28.11 -7.36 -19.73
N PRO A 182 28.60 -6.15 -20.11
CA PRO A 182 27.94 -5.31 -21.11
C PRO A 182 27.64 -6.04 -22.43
N GLY A 183 28.52 -6.93 -22.87
CA GLY A 183 28.34 -7.74 -24.09
C GLY A 183 27.36 -8.92 -23.98
N THR A 184 26.83 -9.21 -22.79
CA THR A 184 25.86 -10.31 -22.56
C THR A 184 24.43 -9.81 -22.33
N LEU A 185 24.25 -8.50 -22.11
CA LEU A 185 22.93 -7.91 -21.96
C LEU A 185 22.18 -7.89 -23.30
N PRO A 186 20.88 -8.22 -23.32
CA PRO A 186 20.07 -8.23 -24.53
C PRO A 186 19.59 -6.83 -24.94
N GLY A 187 19.46 -6.62 -26.25
CA GLY A 187 18.65 -5.54 -26.82
C GLY A 187 19.06 -4.14 -26.37
N ILE A 188 18.11 -3.41 -25.79
CA ILE A 188 18.32 -2.01 -25.34
C ILE A 188 19.23 -1.93 -24.12
N LEU A 189 19.27 -2.97 -23.27
CA LEU A 189 20.02 -2.95 -22.02
C LEU A 189 21.54 -2.88 -22.24
N SER A 190 22.04 -3.43 -23.35
CA SER A 190 23.47 -3.36 -23.69
C SER A 190 23.98 -1.96 -24.01
N ARG A 191 23.09 -0.96 -24.11
CA ARG A 191 23.44 0.43 -24.42
C ARG A 191 23.68 1.28 -23.18
N PHE A 192 23.26 0.81 -22.01
CA PHE A 192 23.48 1.49 -20.74
C PHE A 192 24.90 1.22 -20.22
N ASN A 193 25.46 2.21 -19.54
CA ASN A 193 26.68 2.04 -18.76
C ASN A 193 26.33 1.46 -17.38
N GLU A 194 27.34 1.13 -16.57
CA GLU A 194 27.13 0.56 -15.23
C GLU A 194 26.26 1.46 -14.35
N GLN A 195 26.53 2.77 -14.33
CA GLN A 195 25.72 3.73 -13.54
C GLN A 195 24.24 3.68 -13.90
N ALA A 196 23.91 3.64 -15.20
CA ALA A 196 22.53 3.58 -15.66
C ALA A 196 21.89 2.19 -15.48
N LEU A 197 22.67 1.12 -15.28
CA LEU A 197 22.16 -0.22 -14.97
C LEU A 197 22.00 -0.48 -13.47
N ASP A 198 22.61 0.37 -12.64
CA ASP A 198 22.52 0.31 -11.19
C ASP A 198 21.14 0.76 -10.73
N TYR A 199 20.41 -0.14 -10.08
CA TYR A 199 19.06 0.13 -9.61
C TYR A 199 19.02 1.20 -8.53
N LEU A 200 20.06 1.35 -7.72
CA LEU A 200 20.12 2.44 -6.74
C LEU A 200 20.08 3.80 -7.43
N ASN A 201 20.76 3.95 -8.56
CA ASN A 201 20.79 5.22 -9.31
C ASN A 201 19.46 5.46 -10.02
N PHE A 202 19.00 4.51 -10.83
CA PHE A 202 17.81 4.75 -11.64
C PHE A 202 16.52 4.77 -10.80
N CYS A 203 16.45 4.06 -9.67
CA CYS A 203 15.33 4.19 -8.73
C CYS A 203 15.37 5.55 -8.02
N ALA A 204 16.55 6.05 -7.61
CA ALA A 204 16.66 7.39 -7.04
C ALA A 204 16.26 8.49 -8.03
N GLU A 205 16.62 8.35 -9.30
CA GLU A 205 16.17 9.27 -10.37
C GLU A 205 14.64 9.27 -10.51
N ILE A 206 13.99 8.08 -10.52
CA ILE A 206 12.53 7.97 -10.57
C ILE A 206 11.88 8.60 -9.33
N THR A 207 12.42 8.32 -8.14
CA THR A 207 11.97 8.89 -6.87
C THR A 207 12.02 10.42 -6.89
N GLU A 208 13.08 11.01 -7.46
CA GLU A 208 13.20 12.47 -7.62
C GLU A 208 12.22 13.01 -8.67
N GLU A 209 12.13 12.37 -9.84
CA GLU A 209 11.30 12.83 -10.97
C GLU A 209 9.80 12.77 -10.66
N LEU A 210 9.37 11.76 -9.90
CA LEU A 210 7.98 11.57 -9.48
C LEU A 210 7.68 12.09 -8.07
N GLU A 211 8.60 12.83 -7.45
CA GLU A 211 8.45 13.38 -6.09
C GLU A 211 7.98 12.32 -5.06
N MET A 212 8.54 11.11 -5.14
CA MET A 212 8.07 9.97 -4.36
C MET A 212 8.51 10.06 -2.91
N TYR A 213 7.67 9.54 -2.02
CA TYR A 213 7.92 9.48 -0.58
C TYR A 213 7.89 8.03 -0.09
N PRO A 214 8.71 7.67 0.91
CA PRO A 214 8.70 6.33 1.49
C PRO A 214 7.39 6.09 2.24
N VAL A 215 6.92 4.85 2.23
CA VAL A 215 5.70 4.40 2.93
C VAL A 215 6.07 3.32 3.93
N GLU A 216 5.61 3.47 5.18
CA GLU A 216 5.76 2.46 6.22
C GLU A 216 4.62 1.42 6.11
N ASP A 217 4.96 0.15 6.29
CA ASP A 217 4.07 -1.00 6.03
C ASP A 217 3.18 -1.37 7.24
N ASP A 218 3.06 -0.47 8.20
CA ASP A 218 2.60 -0.75 9.56
C ASP A 218 1.08 -0.97 9.66
N ILE A 219 0.29 -0.48 8.69
CA ILE A 219 -1.15 -0.76 8.58
C ILE A 219 -1.52 -1.13 7.13
N SER A 220 -1.33 -2.40 6.76
CA SER A 220 -1.89 -2.94 5.51
C SER A 220 -3.41 -3.12 5.61
N PHE A 221 -4.15 -2.04 5.31
CA PHE A 221 -5.61 -2.04 5.27
C PHE A 221 -6.15 -1.69 3.89
N PHE A 222 -7.04 -2.54 3.37
CA PHE A 222 -7.67 -2.34 2.06
C PHE A 222 -9.17 -2.12 2.19
N LEU A 223 -9.72 -1.09 1.55
CA LEU A 223 -11.15 -0.86 1.38
C LEU A 223 -11.56 -1.08 -0.08
N SER A 224 -12.58 -1.90 -0.33
CA SER A 224 -13.12 -2.03 -1.69
C SER A 224 -13.80 -0.74 -2.13
N CYS A 225 -13.89 -0.51 -3.44
CA CYS A 225 -14.59 0.66 -4.00
C CYS A 225 -16.04 0.78 -3.46
N LYS A 226 -16.75 -0.35 -3.28
CA LYS A 226 -18.08 -0.36 -2.69
C LYS A 226 -18.06 0.03 -1.21
N GLU A 227 -17.07 -0.44 -0.46
CA GLU A 227 -16.92 -0.09 0.95
C GLU A 227 -16.61 1.41 1.10
N GLN A 228 -15.73 1.96 0.25
CA GLN A 228 -15.44 3.40 0.19
C GLN A 228 -16.70 4.22 -0.12
N GLN A 229 -17.49 3.83 -1.12
CA GLN A 229 -18.77 4.48 -1.44
C GLN A 229 -19.77 4.43 -0.28
N GLN A 230 -19.81 3.32 0.47
CA GLN A 230 -20.67 3.20 1.66
C GLN A 230 -20.23 4.13 2.79
N ILE A 231 -18.92 4.33 2.95
CA ILE A 231 -18.34 5.25 3.92
C ILE A 231 -18.60 6.69 3.50
N GLU A 232 -18.30 7.06 2.26
CA GLU A 232 -18.57 8.37 1.67
C GLU A 232 -20.04 8.75 1.82
N GLN A 233 -20.95 7.86 1.43
CA GLN A 233 -22.39 8.09 1.61
C GLN A 233 -22.75 8.34 3.08
N ARG A 234 -22.14 7.59 4.01
CA ARG A 234 -22.40 7.75 5.43
C ARG A 234 -21.88 9.09 5.96
N LEU A 235 -20.69 9.53 5.54
CA LEU A 235 -20.10 10.80 5.94
C LEU A 235 -20.97 11.99 5.49
N ARG A 236 -21.47 11.95 4.24
CA ARG A 236 -22.37 12.99 3.69
C ARG A 236 -23.71 13.13 4.43
N GLU A 237 -24.11 12.15 5.23
CA GLU A 237 -25.33 12.25 6.05
C GLU A 237 -25.17 13.19 7.25
N HIS A 238 -23.95 13.58 7.61
CA HIS A 238 -23.68 14.48 8.74
C HIS A 238 -23.00 15.78 8.30
N PRO A 239 -23.60 16.97 8.55
CA PRO A 239 -23.07 18.24 8.08
C PRO A 239 -21.62 18.53 8.49
N ASP A 240 -21.23 18.12 9.71
CA ASP A 240 -19.87 18.35 10.23
C ASP A 240 -18.83 17.42 9.57
N PHE A 241 -19.23 16.37 8.85
CA PHE A 241 -18.35 15.39 8.21
C PHE A 241 -18.43 15.38 6.69
N ASP A 242 -19.38 16.11 6.09
CA ASP A 242 -19.58 16.17 4.64
C ASP A 242 -18.30 16.59 3.89
N GLY A 243 -17.55 17.55 4.45
CA GLY A 243 -16.28 18.00 3.87
C GLY A 243 -15.15 16.96 3.88
N LEU A 244 -15.31 15.86 4.62
CA LEU A 244 -14.34 14.76 4.73
C LEU A 244 -14.78 13.54 3.90
N ALA A 245 -15.94 13.61 3.24
CA ALA A 245 -16.47 12.48 2.46
C ALA A 245 -15.61 12.16 1.23
N ASP A 246 -14.88 13.15 0.72
CA ASP A 246 -14.03 13.02 -0.45
C ASP A 246 -12.57 12.66 -0.08
N GLU A 247 -12.24 12.57 1.22
CA GLU A 247 -10.93 12.13 1.71
C GLU A 247 -10.82 10.60 1.74
N GLU A 248 -9.61 10.05 1.56
CA GLU A 248 -9.41 8.61 1.70
C GLU A 248 -9.60 8.19 3.16
N PHE A 249 -10.64 7.42 3.44
CA PHE A 249 -10.93 7.00 4.82
C PHE A 249 -9.80 6.18 5.46
N GLY A 250 -8.93 5.57 4.66
CA GLY A 250 -7.70 4.94 5.12
C GLY A 250 -6.79 5.91 5.88
N ASP A 251 -6.61 7.12 5.35
CA ASP A 251 -5.77 8.17 5.96
C ASP A 251 -6.32 8.60 7.33
N LEU A 252 -7.63 8.61 7.51
CA LEU A 252 -8.27 8.90 8.80
C LEU A 252 -8.00 7.78 9.82
N LEU A 253 -7.95 6.52 9.38
CA LEU A 253 -7.60 5.39 10.25
C LEU A 253 -6.12 5.41 10.65
N LEU A 254 -5.23 5.78 9.70
CA LEU A 254 -3.81 6.00 9.96
C LEU A 254 -3.59 7.15 10.94
N SER A 255 -4.24 8.30 10.68
CA SER A 255 -4.17 9.48 11.55
C SER A 255 -4.61 9.17 12.99
N TRP A 256 -5.56 8.24 13.17
CA TRP A 256 -5.94 7.78 14.51
C TRP A 256 -4.82 6.96 15.17
N ASN A 257 -4.18 6.07 14.43
CA ASN A 257 -3.03 5.31 14.91
C ASN A 257 -1.88 6.24 15.33
N ASP A 258 -1.56 7.22 14.50
CA ASP A 258 -0.49 8.20 14.74
C ASP A 258 -0.77 9.03 15.99
N PHE A 259 -1.99 9.54 16.13
CA PHE A 259 -2.41 10.26 17.33
C PHE A 259 -2.24 9.40 18.60
N VAL A 260 -2.60 8.11 18.54
CA VAL A 260 -2.42 7.20 19.68
C VAL A 260 -0.94 6.96 19.97
N GLN A 261 -0.11 6.82 18.94
CA GLN A 261 1.33 6.68 19.08
C GLN A 261 1.96 7.93 19.72
N GLU A 262 1.62 9.13 19.25
CA GLU A 262 2.04 10.39 19.87
C GLU A 262 1.64 10.47 21.35
N CYS A 263 0.43 10.01 21.68
CA CYS A 263 -0.03 9.91 23.06
C CYS A 263 0.84 8.95 23.91
N GLU A 264 1.30 7.84 23.34
CA GLU A 264 2.17 6.86 24.01
C GLU A 264 3.60 7.37 24.20
N ASP A 265 4.10 8.20 23.28
CA ASP A 265 5.46 8.74 23.32
C ASP A 265 5.59 9.98 24.21
N GLY A 266 4.51 10.76 24.30
CA GLY A 266 4.43 11.94 25.14
C GLY A 266 3.84 13.10 24.35
N PHE A 267 2.53 13.27 24.45
CA PHE A 267 1.79 14.22 23.63
C PHE A 267 2.19 15.68 23.94
N GLU A 268 2.85 16.36 23.00
CA GLU A 268 3.36 17.73 23.17
C GLU A 268 2.39 18.83 22.68
N GLY A 269 1.22 18.45 22.14
CA GLY A 269 0.19 19.38 21.70
C GLY A 269 -0.56 20.10 22.84
N THR A 270 -1.49 20.97 22.47
CA THR A 270 -2.43 21.66 23.36
C THR A 270 -3.61 20.76 23.73
N LEU A 271 -4.47 21.24 24.64
CA LEU A 271 -5.74 20.56 24.92
C LEU A 271 -6.68 20.57 23.70
N GLU A 272 -6.58 21.56 22.82
CA GLU A 272 -7.36 21.65 21.58
C GLU A 272 -6.93 20.57 20.58
N ASP A 273 -5.62 20.44 20.34
CA ASP A 273 -5.06 19.40 19.48
C ASP A 273 -5.46 18.00 19.97
N TYR A 274 -5.43 17.79 21.30
CA TYR A 274 -5.88 16.54 21.91
C TYR A 274 -7.38 16.29 21.66
N HIS A 275 -8.21 17.34 21.76
CA HIS A 275 -9.65 17.23 21.45
C HIS A 275 -9.91 16.88 19.99
N ASP A 276 -9.11 17.40 19.07
CA ASP A 276 -9.25 17.11 17.64
C ASP A 276 -8.89 15.65 17.32
N GLY A 277 -7.85 15.10 17.94
CA GLY A 277 -7.57 13.66 17.87
C GLY A 277 -8.72 12.79 18.41
N LEU A 278 -9.37 13.21 19.50
CA LEU A 278 -10.56 12.51 20.01
C LEU A 278 -11.79 12.65 19.10
N ARG A 279 -11.95 13.79 18.42
CA ARG A 279 -13.03 14.02 17.44
C ARG A 279 -12.85 13.16 16.19
N LEU A 280 -11.62 12.92 15.76
CA LEU A 280 -11.32 11.96 14.70
C LEU A 280 -11.88 10.58 15.05
N ARG A 281 -11.71 10.13 16.30
CA ARG A 281 -12.29 8.84 16.73
C ARG A 281 -13.82 8.84 16.78
N ASP A 282 -14.45 9.96 17.13
CA ASP A 282 -15.90 10.16 17.06
C ASP A 282 -16.41 9.99 15.60
N LEU A 283 -15.71 10.59 14.63
CA LEU A 283 -16.01 10.43 13.21
C LEU A 283 -15.91 8.97 12.77
N ILE A 284 -14.80 8.30 13.12
CA ILE A 284 -14.61 6.89 12.79
C ILE A 284 -15.72 6.03 13.40
N GLN A 285 -16.12 6.30 14.64
CA GLN A 285 -17.24 5.58 15.27
C GLN A 285 -18.56 5.83 14.55
N TYR A 286 -18.82 7.07 14.15
CA TYR A 286 -20.04 7.44 13.43
C TYR A 286 -20.18 6.67 12.10
N VAL A 287 -19.06 6.46 11.40
CA VAL A 287 -19.00 5.61 10.22
C VAL A 287 -19.25 4.16 10.58
N ILE A 288 -18.52 3.60 11.54
CA ILE A 288 -18.66 2.19 11.99
C ILE A 288 -20.11 1.83 12.33
N GLU A 289 -20.83 2.72 13.03
CA GLU A 289 -22.22 2.47 13.43
C GLU A 289 -23.25 2.60 12.30
N GLY A 290 -22.87 3.27 11.20
CA GLY A 290 -23.76 3.56 10.08
C GLY A 290 -23.59 2.66 8.86
N VAL A 291 -22.46 1.99 8.73
CA VAL A 291 -22.16 1.12 7.58
C VAL A 291 -22.67 -0.32 7.78
N PRO A 292 -22.75 -1.15 6.71
CA PRO A 292 -23.18 -2.53 6.84
C PRO A 292 -22.32 -3.37 7.81
N PRO A 293 -22.89 -4.40 8.47
CA PRO A 293 -22.21 -5.11 9.57
C PRO A 293 -20.85 -5.73 9.24
N LEU A 294 -20.65 -6.18 7.99
CA LEU A 294 -19.37 -6.76 7.56
C LEU A 294 -18.27 -5.69 7.48
N LEU A 295 -18.60 -4.52 6.91
CA LEU A 295 -17.69 -3.37 6.86
C LEU A 295 -17.46 -2.82 8.27
N ALA A 296 -18.51 -2.70 9.09
CA ALA A 296 -18.37 -2.26 10.48
C ALA A 296 -17.42 -3.17 11.26
N ARG A 297 -17.53 -4.49 11.11
CA ARG A 297 -16.62 -5.45 11.75
C ARG A 297 -15.17 -5.24 11.28
N LYS A 298 -14.98 -5.10 9.97
CA LYS A 298 -13.66 -4.88 9.36
C LYS A 298 -13.01 -3.59 9.89
N LEU A 299 -13.75 -2.47 9.93
CA LEU A 299 -13.28 -1.21 10.49
C LEU A 299 -12.96 -1.33 12.00
N ASN A 300 -13.78 -2.05 12.76
CA ASN A 300 -13.52 -2.34 14.17
C ASN A 300 -12.22 -3.14 14.38
N GLU A 301 -11.93 -4.10 13.50
CA GLU A 301 -10.69 -4.89 13.57
C GLU A 301 -9.44 -4.01 13.38
N VAL A 302 -9.50 -2.99 12.51
CA VAL A 302 -8.40 -2.02 12.30
C VAL A 302 -8.17 -1.15 13.53
N VAL A 303 -9.23 -0.53 14.07
CA VAL A 303 -9.08 0.39 15.21
C VAL A 303 -8.86 -0.33 16.55
N ALA A 304 -9.00 -1.65 16.59
CA ALA A 304 -8.95 -2.42 17.84
C ALA A 304 -7.60 -2.33 18.56
N ASP A 305 -6.48 -2.27 17.82
CA ASP A 305 -5.16 -2.13 18.44
C ASP A 305 -4.90 -0.69 18.94
N PRO A 306 -5.03 0.37 18.11
CA PRO A 306 -4.95 1.76 18.59
C PRO A 306 -5.88 2.03 19.77
N ASP A 307 -7.13 1.57 19.72
CA ASP A 307 -8.09 1.73 20.82
C ASP A 307 -7.60 1.06 22.12
N ARG A 308 -6.97 -0.12 22.02
CA ARG A 308 -6.43 -0.85 23.17
C ARG A 308 -5.22 -0.13 23.77
N ARG A 309 -4.32 0.36 22.91
CA ARG A 309 -3.15 1.15 23.31
C ARG A 309 -3.56 2.43 24.03
N LEU A 310 -4.49 3.19 23.44
CA LEU A 310 -5.04 4.37 24.08
C LEU A 310 -5.71 4.04 25.43
N ARG A 311 -6.55 3.01 25.50
CA ARG A 311 -7.16 2.57 26.78
C ARG A 311 -6.13 2.28 27.86
N HIS A 312 -5.00 1.66 27.49
CA HIS A 312 -3.92 1.38 28.43
C HIS A 312 -3.19 2.65 28.89
N ASN A 313 -3.11 3.64 28.01
CA ASN A 313 -2.44 4.91 28.25
C ASN A 313 -3.31 5.93 29.01
N LEU A 314 -4.64 5.81 28.96
CA LEU A 314 -5.55 6.68 29.72
C LEU A 314 -5.40 6.47 31.24
N ILE A 315 -5.23 7.58 31.94
CA ILE A 315 -5.19 7.69 33.40
C ILE A 315 -6.28 8.64 33.91
N ASP A 316 -6.52 8.62 35.21
CA ASP A 316 -7.50 9.47 35.91
C ASP A 316 -8.92 9.41 35.32
N CYS A 317 -9.40 8.20 35.04
CA CYS A 317 -10.75 7.91 34.51
C CYS A 317 -11.92 8.33 35.43
N ARG A 318 -11.63 9.00 36.56
CA ARG A 318 -12.63 9.62 37.44
C ARG A 318 -13.16 10.92 36.85
N LYS A 319 -12.35 11.58 36.02
CA LYS A 319 -12.71 12.78 35.26
C LYS A 319 -12.89 12.40 33.80
N ARG A 320 -13.80 13.07 33.11
CA ARG A 320 -14.05 12.89 31.68
C ARG A 320 -13.93 14.24 31.00
N LEU A 321 -13.43 14.22 29.77
CA LEU A 321 -13.55 15.36 28.89
C LEU A 321 -14.98 15.40 28.35
N ASP A 322 -15.55 16.60 28.20
CA ASP A 322 -16.88 16.75 27.62
C ASP A 322 -16.82 16.39 26.13
N ALA A 323 -17.59 15.37 25.75
CA ALA A 323 -17.74 15.01 24.35
C ALA A 323 -18.60 16.04 23.59
N PRO A 324 -18.40 16.22 22.27
CA PRO A 324 -19.26 17.07 21.46
C PRO A 324 -20.74 16.65 21.58
N GLN A 325 -21.62 17.59 21.90
CA GLN A 325 -23.04 17.28 22.15
C GLN A 325 -23.83 16.94 20.87
N ASN A 326 -23.30 17.29 19.70
CA ASN A 326 -24.03 17.24 18.44
C ASN A 326 -24.04 15.85 17.78
N LEU A 327 -23.18 14.93 18.24
CA LEU A 327 -23.06 13.60 17.64
C LEU A 327 -23.71 12.54 18.55
N SER A 328 -24.68 11.80 18.03
CA SER A 328 -25.29 10.67 18.74
C SER A 328 -24.62 9.36 18.31
N LEU A 329 -23.87 8.76 19.22
CA LEU A 329 -23.23 7.45 19.05
C LEU A 329 -23.87 6.44 20.00
N ARG A 330 -23.98 5.18 19.57
CA ARG A 330 -24.50 4.07 20.36
C ARG A 330 -23.47 3.55 21.35
N GLU A 331 -22.20 3.50 20.94
CA GLU A 331 -21.12 3.07 21.82
C GLU A 331 -20.72 4.14 22.84
N GLU A 332 -20.33 3.68 24.03
CA GLU A 332 -19.79 4.58 25.03
C GLU A 332 -18.40 5.06 24.58
N ARG A 333 -18.24 6.39 24.53
CA ARG A 333 -16.98 7.04 24.17
C ARG A 333 -15.93 6.88 25.27
N PHE A 334 -15.26 5.74 25.29
CA PHE A 334 -14.18 5.49 26.25
C PHE A 334 -13.01 6.45 26.06
N TRP A 335 -12.79 6.96 24.84
CA TRP A 335 -11.65 7.82 24.50
C TRP A 335 -11.71 9.21 25.17
N TYR A 336 -12.89 9.66 25.61
CA TYR A 336 -13.04 10.82 26.50
C TYR A 336 -12.95 10.47 28.00
N GLY A 337 -12.75 9.19 28.32
CA GLY A 337 -12.79 8.58 29.65
C GLY A 337 -11.51 8.72 30.48
N GLY A 338 -10.83 9.86 30.40
CA GLY A 338 -9.62 10.14 31.15
C GLY A 338 -8.67 11.07 30.38
N MET A 339 -7.42 11.06 30.78
CA MET A 339 -6.34 11.80 30.13
C MET A 339 -5.13 10.89 29.95
N VAL A 340 -4.35 11.05 28.89
CA VAL A 340 -3.15 10.23 28.66
C VAL A 340 -2.11 10.36 29.78
N ARG A 341 -1.33 9.30 30.00
CA ARG A 341 -0.32 9.23 31.08
C ARG A 341 0.84 10.19 30.86
N LYS A 342 1.39 10.21 29.65
CA LYS A 342 2.52 11.06 29.28
C LYS A 342 2.01 12.35 28.64
N GLN A 343 1.83 13.35 29.48
CA GLN A 343 1.42 14.70 29.05
C GLN A 343 2.68 15.55 28.86
N GLY A 344 2.88 16.07 27.67
CA GLY A 344 3.86 17.09 27.38
C GLY A 344 3.59 18.37 28.17
N VAL A 345 4.53 19.31 28.10
CA VAL A 345 4.50 20.52 28.95
C VAL A 345 3.28 21.39 28.63
N VAL A 346 2.91 21.46 27.34
CA VAL A 346 1.81 22.30 26.85
C VAL A 346 0.46 21.77 27.31
N LEU A 347 0.12 20.52 27.00
CA LEU A 347 -1.12 19.87 27.44
C LEU A 347 -1.28 19.95 28.96
N ARG A 348 -0.23 19.61 29.72
CA ARG A 348 -0.27 19.65 31.19
C ARG A 348 -0.61 21.04 31.73
N ARG A 349 -0.08 22.09 31.12
CA ARG A 349 -0.37 23.48 31.50
C ARG A 349 -1.83 23.83 31.25
N ASP A 350 -2.39 23.42 30.12
CA ASP A 350 -3.79 23.72 29.78
C ASP A 350 -4.76 22.95 30.69
N LEU A 351 -4.44 21.69 31.02
CA LEU A 351 -5.17 20.91 32.01
C LEU A 351 -5.18 21.58 33.40
N ILE A 352 -4.05 22.14 33.85
CA ILE A 352 -4.01 22.92 35.12
C ILE A 352 -4.92 24.14 35.03
N ARG A 353 -4.90 24.88 33.92
CA ARG A 353 -5.76 26.06 33.71
C ARG A 353 -7.25 25.72 33.73
N GLN A 354 -7.61 24.54 33.22
CA GLN A 354 -8.98 24.02 33.24
C GLN A 354 -9.37 23.37 34.59
N GLY A 355 -8.49 23.42 35.60
CA GLY A 355 -8.77 22.84 36.92
C GLY A 355 -8.74 21.31 36.95
N TRP A 356 -8.10 20.67 35.96
CA TRP A 356 -7.95 19.22 35.92
C TRP A 356 -7.08 18.70 37.07
N PHE A 357 -6.11 19.50 37.52
CA PHE A 357 -5.31 19.22 38.71
C PHE A 357 -5.71 20.20 39.82
N GLN A 358 -6.07 19.68 40.99
CA GLN A 358 -6.12 20.50 42.20
C GLN A 358 -4.71 20.51 42.81
N PRO A 359 -4.21 21.67 43.27
CA PRO A 359 -2.92 21.76 43.95
C PRO A 359 -2.85 20.97 45.25
#